data_AF-A0A940RKF0-F1
#
_entry.id   AF-A0A940RKF0-F1
#
_cell.length_a   1.000
_cell.length_b   1.000
_cell.length_c   1.000
_cell.angle_alpha   90.00
_cell.angle_beta   90.00
_cell.angle_gamma   90.00
#
_symmetry.space_group_name_H-M   'P 1'
#
loop_
_entity.id
_entity.type
_entity.pdbx_description
1 polymer ?
#
loop_
_entity_poly.entity_id
_entity_poly.type
_entity_poly.pdbx_seq_one_letter_code
_entity_poly.pdbx_strand_id
1 'polypeptide(L)' 'MGERLIFYGPFEHFDEAARIVREELTRFHRYDRIGWGWSFRSSSYPETTFFVRRIKDGLSITATPRALTITEPSA' A
#
# COMPACT_ATOMS: atom_id res chain seq x y z
N MET A 1 7.70 21.19 -1.89
CA MET A 1 6.69 20.51 -2.75
C MET A 1 5.95 19.50 -1.89
N GLY A 2 4.63 19.37 -2.04
CA GLY A 2 3.84 18.38 -1.30
C GLY A 2 3.98 16.97 -1.89
N GLU A 3 3.99 15.95 -1.04
CA GLU A 3 4.09 14.54 -1.47
C GLU A 3 2.74 14.05 -2.01
N ARG A 4 2.75 13.32 -3.14
CA ARG A 4 1.55 12.78 -3.78
C ARG A 4 1.15 11.44 -3.19
N LEU A 5 -0.13 11.25 -2.88
CA LEU A 5 -0.72 9.93 -2.63
C LEU A 5 -1.60 9.52 -3.81
N ILE A 6 -1.34 8.35 -4.37
CA ILE A 6 -2.23 7.68 -5.33
C ILE A 6 -2.82 6.46 -4.63
N PHE A 7 -4.15 6.37 -4.58
CA PHE A 7 -4.85 5.25 -3.96
C PHE A 7 -5.66 4.50 -5.01
N TYR A 8 -5.53 3.17 -5.02
CA TYR A 8 -6.29 2.25 -5.84
C TYR A 8 -7.03 1.27 -4.94
N GLY A 9 -8.34 1.44 -4.81
CA GLY A 9 -9.19 0.57 -4.02
C GLY A 9 -10.58 1.14 -3.79
N PRO A 10 -11.45 0.42 -3.08
CA PRO A 10 -12.74 0.92 -2.63
C PRO A 10 -12.61 2.22 -1.84
N PHE A 11 -13.51 3.17 -2.06
CA PHE A 11 -13.44 4.49 -1.41
C PHE A 11 -13.46 4.40 0.12
N GLU A 12 -14.19 3.45 0.69
CA GLU A 12 -14.25 3.20 2.13
C GLU A 12 -12.89 2.86 2.76
N HIS A 13 -11.95 2.31 1.97
CA HIS A 13 -10.59 2.00 2.43
C HIS A 13 -9.65 3.22 2.42
N PHE A 14 -10.09 4.38 1.90
CA PHE A 14 -9.22 5.55 1.74
C PHE A 14 -8.71 6.12 3.06
N ASP A 15 -9.57 6.22 4.08
CA ASP A 15 -9.19 6.76 5.39
C ASP A 15 -8.12 5.91 6.06
N GLU A 16 -8.22 4.59 5.91
CA GLU A 16 -7.18 3.69 6.37
C GLU A 16 -5.89 3.91 5.58
N ALA A 17 -5.95 3.98 4.25
CA ALA A 17 -4.79 4.29 3.41
C ALA A 17 -4.10 5.60 3.82
N ALA A 18 -4.86 6.63 4.17
CA ALA A 18 -4.33 7.89 4.68
C ALA A 18 -3.68 7.74 6.07
N ARG A 19 -4.26 6.94 6.97
CA ARG A 19 -3.69 6.62 8.29
C ARG A 19 -2.34 5.93 8.16
N ILE A 20 -2.27 4.92 7.30
CA ILE A 20 -1.05 4.16 6.98
C ILE A 20 0.07 5.08 6.52
N VAL A 21 -0.24 6.00 5.60
CA VAL A 21 0.73 6.99 5.13
C VAL A 21 1.27 7.80 6.31
N ARG A 22 0.39 8.34 7.16
CA ARG A 22 0.84 9.16 8.32
C ARG A 22 1.73 8.39 9.29
N GLU A 23 1.40 7.13 9.59
CA GLU A 23 2.15 6.31 10.54
C GLU A 23 3.48 5.82 9.97
N GLU A 24 3.50 5.44 8.69
CA GLU A 24 4.64 4.80 8.04
C GLU A 24 5.51 5.78 7.22
N LEU A 25 5.15 7.07 7.15
CA LEU A 25 5.96 8.14 6.55
C LEU A 25 7.39 8.18 7.13
N THR A 26 7.56 7.80 8.39
CA THR A 26 8.89 7.70 9.02
C THR A 26 9.75 6.60 8.36
N ARG A 27 9.16 5.48 7.92
CA ARG A 27 9.88 4.45 7.14
C ARG A 27 10.13 4.90 5.71
N PHE A 28 9.23 5.68 5.14
CA PHE A 28 9.36 6.21 3.80
C PHE A 28 10.58 7.10 3.60
N HIS A 29 10.95 7.92 4.59
CA HIS A 29 12.20 8.69 4.54
C HIS A 29 13.47 7.84 4.73
N ARG A 30 13.35 6.61 5.25
CA ARG A 30 14.50 5.70 5.45
C ARG A 30 14.88 4.93 4.19
N TYR A 31 13.98 4.81 3.22
CA TYR A 31 14.19 4.02 2.00
C TYR A 31 13.79 4.85 0.77
N ASP A 32 14.75 5.60 0.22
CA ASP A 32 14.55 6.57 -0.88
C ASP A 32 14.39 5.93 -2.27
N ARG A 33 14.66 4.64 -2.40
CA ARG A 33 14.61 3.92 -3.68
C ARG A 33 13.19 3.85 -4.25
N ILE A 34 13.00 4.45 -5.43
CA ILE A 34 11.78 4.32 -6.23
C ILE A 34 11.51 2.85 -6.57
N GLY A 35 10.26 2.44 -6.50
CA GLY A 35 9.82 1.07 -6.77
C GLY A 35 9.94 0.11 -5.58
N TRP A 36 10.61 0.51 -4.50
CA TRP A 36 10.52 -0.22 -3.24
C TRP A 36 9.11 -0.10 -2.64
N GLY A 37 8.70 -1.12 -1.89
CA GLY A 37 7.38 -1.18 -1.31
C GLY A 37 7.27 -2.23 -0.22
N TRP A 38 6.14 -2.23 0.47
CA TRP A 38 5.80 -3.18 1.51
C TRP A 38 4.29 -3.43 1.51
N SER A 39 3.87 -4.48 2.22
CA SER A 39 2.46 -4.77 2.43
C SER A 39 2.17 -4.94 3.91
N PHE A 40 0.97 -4.59 4.33
CA PHE A 40 0.49 -4.88 5.68
C PHE A 40 -1.02 -5.13 5.65
N ARG A 41 -1.52 -5.57 6.81
CA ARG A 41 -2.92 -5.86 7.05
C ARG A 41 -3.49 -4.81 8.00
N SER A 42 -4.65 -4.28 7.66
CA SER A 42 -5.43 -3.45 8.57
C SER A 42 -6.28 -4.33 9.48
N SER A 43 -6.41 -3.97 10.75
CA SER A 43 -7.41 -4.56 11.63
C SER A 43 -8.84 -4.18 11.24
N SER A 44 -9.01 -3.02 10.60
CA SER A 44 -10.30 -2.49 10.15
C SER A 44 -10.80 -3.17 8.88
N TYR A 45 -9.87 -3.72 8.07
CA TYR A 45 -10.16 -4.42 6.82
C TYR A 45 -9.36 -5.73 6.75
N PRO A 46 -9.72 -6.75 7.55
CA PRO A 46 -8.92 -7.97 7.72
C PRO A 46 -8.85 -8.85 6.46
N GLU A 47 -9.83 -8.71 5.57
CA GLU A 47 -9.87 -9.32 4.24
C GLU A 47 -9.12 -8.52 3.17
N THR A 48 -8.52 -7.38 3.51
CA THR A 48 -7.81 -6.53 2.56
C THR A 48 -6.32 -6.49 2.87
N THR A 49 -5.51 -6.73 1.83
CA THR A 49 -4.07 -6.44 1.89
C THR A 49 -3.80 -5.11 1.21
N PHE A 50 -3.06 -4.24 1.90
CA PHE A 50 -2.62 -2.97 1.35
C PHE A 50 -1.17 -3.10 0.89
N PHE A 51 -0.93 -2.78 -0.38
CA PHE A 51 0.41 -2.73 -0.98
C PHE A 51 0.82 -1.29 -1.17
N VAL A 52 1.91 -0.88 -0.52
CA VAL A 52 2.47 0.47 -0.58
C VAL A 52 3.72 0.44 -1.43
N ARG A 53 3.85 1.37 -2.39
CA ARG A 53 5.04 1.52 -3.23
C ARG A 53 5.49 2.98 -3.29
N ARG A 54 6.80 3.20 -3.24
CA ARG A 54 7.44 4.49 -3.52
C ARG A 54 7.33 4.79 -5.01
N ILE A 55 6.76 5.95 -5.33
CA ILE A 55 6.79 6.55 -6.67
C ILE A 55 7.65 7.81 -6.64
N LYS A 56 8.03 8.32 -7.83
CA LYS A 56 8.94 9.46 -8.00
C LYS A 56 8.64 10.63 -7.05
N ASP A 57 7.37 11.00 -6.92
CA ASP A 57 6.94 12.18 -6.17
C ASP A 57 6.01 11.84 -4.99
N GLY A 58 6.05 10.61 -4.48
CA GLY A 58 5.17 10.21 -3.37
C GLY A 58 4.96 8.70 -3.18
N LEU A 59 3.72 8.30 -2.88
CA LEU A 59 3.29 6.93 -2.62
C LEU A 59 2.16 6.48 -3.53
N SER A 60 2.18 5.20 -3.88
CA SER A 60 1.04 4.47 -4.43
C SER A 60 0.60 3.43 -3.42
N ILE A 61 -0.70 3.37 -3.12
CA ILE A 61 -1.30 2.34 -2.27
C ILE A 61 -2.36 1.60 -3.06
N THR A 62 -2.27 0.27 -3.11
CA THR A 62 -3.28 -0.59 -3.71
C THR A 62 -3.90 -1.47 -2.63
N ALA A 63 -5.22 -1.39 -2.48
CA ALA A 63 -6.00 -2.27 -1.61
C ALA A 63 -6.58 -3.41 -2.44
N THR A 64 -6.18 -4.64 -2.14
CA THR A 64 -6.68 -5.85 -2.82
C THR A 64 -7.41 -6.76 -1.83
N PRO A 65 -8.57 -7.31 -2.21
CA PRO A 65 -9.21 -8.40 -1.47
C PRO A 65 -8.26 -9.59 -1.31
N ARG A 66 -8.46 -10.37 -0.25
CA ARG A 66 -7.61 -11.52 0.08
C ARG A 66 -7.61 -12.55 -1.04
N ALA A 67 -6.39 -13.00 -1.35
CA ALA A 67 -6.00 -14.09 -2.23
C ALA A 67 -6.20 -13.89 -3.74
N LEU A 68 -5.21 -13.28 -4.40
CA LEU A 68 -4.64 -13.97 -5.56
C LEU A 68 -3.72 -15.06 -5.00
N THR A 69 -4.29 -16.24 -4.72
CA THR A 69 -3.48 -17.44 -4.61
C THR A 69 -2.85 -17.62 -5.98
N ILE A 70 -1.54 -17.35 -6.10
CA ILE A 70 -0.79 -17.79 -7.26
C ILE A 70 -0.68 -19.30 -7.07
N THR A 71 -1.59 -20.06 -7.67
CA THR A 71 -1.37 -21.49 -7.88
C THR A 71 -0.21 -21.57 -8.86
N GLU A 72 0.93 -22.09 -8.42
CA GLU A 72 1.96 -22.49 -9.38
C GLU A 72 1.29 -23.44 -10.40
N PRO A 73 1.49 -23.26 -11.71
CA PRO A 73 1.04 -24.26 -12.67
C PRO A 73 1.75 -25.56 -12.30
N SER A 74 0.99 -26.59 -11.97
CA SER A 74 1.54 -27.91 -11.70
C SER A 74 2.37 -28.34 -12.91
N ALA A 75 3.64 -28.70 -12.64
CA ALA A 75 4.63 -29.10 -13.63
C ALA A 75 4.19 -30.34 -14.43
#